data_AF-A0A7C7XBN4-F1
#
_entry.id   AF-A0A7C7XBN4-F1
#
_cell.length_a   1.000
_cell.length_b   1.000
_cell.length_c   1.000
_cell.angle_alpha   90.00
_cell.angle_beta   90.00
_cell.angle_gamma   90.00
#
_symmetry.space_group_name_H-M   'P 1'
#
loop_
_entity.id
_entity.type
_entity.pdbx_description
1 polymer ?
#
loop_
_entity_poly.entity_id
_entity_poly.type
_entity_poly.pdbx_seq_one_letter_code
_entity_poly.pdbx_strand_id
1 'polypeptide(L)'
;MTVSQNSRHFQIGANDGQMTSISLRSTHSWDLGKGVSNESGFQSLKDIDILQADKATDSIRVIDKALEEINSFRGRMGAFQANNLESNLSYLRTARENVIGSESVVRDADMAGEMMQFTRNQIMTQSSIAMLAQANQAPTAVMNLIG
;
A
#
# COMPACT_ATOMS: atom_id res chain seq x y z
N MET A 1 -9.55 -21.72 19.04
CA MET A 1 -9.33 -21.43 17.60
C MET A 1 -7.84 -21.58 17.31
N THR A 2 -7.42 -22.75 16.83
CA THR A 2 -6.01 -23.12 16.60
C THR A 2 -5.55 -22.63 15.24
N VAL A 3 -4.93 -21.44 15.19
CA VAL A 3 -4.31 -20.91 13.96
C VAL A 3 -2.85 -21.39 13.90
N SER A 4 -2.62 -22.72 13.90
CA SER A 4 -1.26 -23.28 14.04
C SER A 4 -0.59 -23.70 12.72
N GLN A 5 -1.33 -23.86 11.62
CA GLN A 5 -0.83 -24.63 10.47
C GLN A 5 -1.25 -24.14 9.09
N ASN A 6 -1.67 -22.88 8.94
CA ASN A 6 -1.83 -22.31 7.61
C ASN A 6 -0.79 -21.19 7.42
N SER A 7 0.29 -21.50 6.69
CA SER A 7 1.15 -20.45 6.17
C SER A 7 0.33 -19.63 5.16
N ARG A 8 0.17 -18.34 5.45
CA ARG A 8 -0.48 -17.43 4.51
C ARG A 8 0.60 -16.93 3.58
N HIS A 9 0.37 -17.10 2.28
CA HIS A 9 1.29 -16.68 1.22
C HIS A 9 0.91 -15.26 0.83
N PHE A 10 1.87 -14.34 0.89
CA PHE A 10 1.70 -12.94 0.54
C PHE A 10 2.54 -12.64 -0.69
N GLN A 11 1.91 -12.12 -1.74
CA GLN A 11 2.63 -11.58 -2.89
C GLN A 11 3.21 -10.22 -2.49
N ILE A 12 4.53 -10.09 -2.57
CA ILE A 12 5.25 -8.91 -2.08
C ILE A 12 5.95 -8.13 -3.18
N GLY A 13 6.04 -8.71 -4.38
CA GLY A 13 6.67 -8.09 -5.55
C GLY A 13 5.73 -8.03 -6.74
N ALA A 14 6.13 -7.22 -7.73
CA ALA A 14 5.37 -6.99 -8.96
C ALA A 14 5.38 -8.20 -9.91
N ASN A 15 6.34 -9.12 -9.76
CA ASN A 15 6.48 -10.28 -10.63
C ASN A 15 5.79 -11.52 -10.03
N ASP A 16 5.33 -12.40 -10.91
CA ASP A 16 4.78 -13.70 -10.53
C ASP A 16 5.83 -14.52 -9.75
N GLY A 17 5.37 -15.27 -8.74
CA GLY A 17 6.24 -16.06 -7.85
C GLY A 17 6.99 -15.28 -6.77
N GLN A 18 6.94 -13.94 -6.73
CA GLN A 18 7.51 -13.15 -5.62
C GLN A 18 6.59 -13.17 -4.40
N MET A 19 6.56 -14.31 -3.71
CA MET A 19 5.75 -14.54 -2.52
C MET A 19 6.62 -14.81 -1.30
N THR A 20 6.15 -14.36 -0.15
CA THR A 20 6.69 -14.70 1.16
C THR A 20 5.59 -15.32 2.00
N SER A 21 5.95 -16.25 2.87
CA SER A 21 4.98 -16.94 3.72
C SER A 21 5.29 -16.68 5.18
N ILE A 22 4.25 -16.43 5.97
CA ILE A 22 4.36 -16.44 7.43
C ILE A 22 3.39 -17.47 8.01
N SER A 23 3.90 -18.32 8.89
CA SER A 23 3.12 -19.27 9.67
C SER A 23 3.00 -18.79 11.10
N LEU A 24 1.77 -18.76 11.61
CA LEU A 24 1.54 -18.52 13.03
C LEU A 24 1.57 -19.87 13.75
N ARG A 25 2.39 -19.97 14.80
CA ARG A 25 2.42 -21.15 15.67
C ARG A 25 1.31 -21.01 16.72
N SER A 26 0.73 -22.13 17.16
CA SER A 26 -0.18 -22.14 18.31
C SER A 26 0.48 -21.49 19.53
N THR A 27 -0.22 -20.55 20.16
CA THR A 27 0.17 -19.90 21.43
C THR A 27 -0.65 -20.41 22.60
N HIS A 28 -1.27 -21.59 22.46
CA HIS A 28 -2.03 -22.18 23.55
C HIS A 28 -1.09 -22.61 24.69
N SER A 29 -1.56 -22.55 25.94
CA SER A 29 -0.74 -22.88 27.12
C SER A 29 -0.19 -24.31 27.11
N TRP A 30 -0.81 -25.25 26.40
CA TRP A 30 -0.29 -26.62 26.26
C TRP A 30 0.73 -26.77 25.12
N ASP A 31 0.94 -25.73 24.30
CA ASP A 31 1.88 -25.72 23.17
C ASP A 31 3.13 -24.88 23.44
N LEU A 32 3.10 -24.09 24.49
CA LEU A 32 4.18 -23.20 24.92
C LEU A 32 4.98 -23.78 26.09
N GLY A 33 6.27 -23.46 26.12
CA GLY A 33 7.15 -23.81 27.25
C GLY A 33 7.54 -25.29 27.28
N LYS A 34 7.49 -25.98 26.14
CA LYS A 34 7.83 -27.40 26.01
C LYS A 34 9.34 -27.66 26.08
N GLY A 35 9.71 -28.85 26.55
CA GLY A 35 11.10 -29.33 26.52
C GLY A 35 12.01 -28.70 27.57
N VAL A 36 11.45 -28.13 28.63
CA VAL A 36 12.20 -27.59 29.76
C VAL A 36 12.52 -28.72 30.73
N SER A 37 13.80 -28.91 31.06
CA SER A 37 14.21 -29.86 32.10
C SER A 37 13.80 -29.31 33.46
N ASN A 38 12.98 -30.08 34.19
CA ASN A 38 12.48 -29.72 35.51
C ASN A 38 12.24 -30.98 36.34
N GLU A 39 12.23 -30.86 37.67
CA GLU A 39 12.08 -31.99 38.60
C GLU A 39 10.60 -32.35 38.80
N SER A 40 9.71 -31.37 38.62
CA SER A 40 8.26 -31.47 38.81
C SER A 40 7.50 -32.19 37.68
N GLY A 41 8.16 -32.51 36.56
CA GLY A 41 7.58 -33.19 35.40
C GLY A 41 6.67 -32.31 34.51
N PHE A 42 6.74 -30.99 34.61
CA PHE A 42 5.95 -30.06 33.81
C PHE A 42 6.32 -30.14 32.33
N GLN A 43 5.32 -30.30 31.46
CA GLN A 43 5.55 -30.41 30.02
C GLN A 43 5.26 -29.11 29.28
N SER A 44 4.44 -28.23 29.85
CA SER A 44 3.97 -27.01 29.23
C SER A 44 3.48 -25.98 30.25
N LEU A 45 3.15 -24.77 29.79
CA LEU A 45 2.50 -23.74 30.62
C LEU A 45 1.18 -24.20 31.26
N LYS A 46 0.53 -25.24 30.74
CA LYS A 46 -0.71 -25.78 31.32
C LYS A 46 -0.48 -26.45 32.68
N ASP A 47 0.70 -27.05 32.87
CA ASP A 47 0.97 -27.97 33.96
C ASP A 47 1.62 -27.29 35.18
N ILE A 48 1.88 -25.97 35.08
CA ILE A 48 2.58 -25.21 36.11
C ILE A 48 1.78 -25.18 37.42
N ASP A 49 2.51 -25.29 38.51
CA ASP A 49 1.99 -25.25 39.87
C ASP A 49 2.97 -24.44 40.74
N ILE A 50 2.45 -23.52 41.53
CA ILE A 50 3.23 -22.60 42.37
C ILE A 50 2.99 -22.81 43.86
N LEU A 51 2.28 -23.88 44.24
CA LEU A 51 1.92 -24.16 45.62
C LEU A 51 3.11 -24.60 46.49
N GLN A 52 4.22 -25.05 45.88
CA GLN A 52 5.44 -25.47 46.55
C GLN A 52 6.66 -24.74 45.95
N ALA A 53 7.71 -24.53 46.75
CA ALA A 53 8.86 -23.70 46.36
C ALA A 53 9.70 -24.31 45.22
N ASP A 54 9.85 -25.63 45.20
CA ASP A 54 10.45 -26.41 44.12
C ASP A 54 9.66 -26.27 42.82
N LYS A 55 8.35 -26.49 42.88
CA LYS A 55 7.43 -26.33 41.74
C LYS A 55 7.36 -24.90 41.23
N ALA A 56 7.46 -23.91 42.11
CA ALA A 56 7.52 -22.50 41.71
C ALA A 56 8.78 -22.20 40.89
N THR A 57 9.92 -22.75 41.28
CA THR A 57 11.18 -22.60 40.53
C THR A 57 11.10 -23.25 39.15
N ASP A 58 10.53 -24.45 39.08
CA ASP A 58 10.31 -25.15 37.82
C ASP A 58 9.30 -24.44 36.91
N SER A 59 8.24 -23.88 37.50
CA SER A 59 7.24 -23.07 36.78
C SER A 59 7.88 -21.83 36.14
N ILE A 60 8.79 -21.15 36.84
CA ILE A 60 9.53 -20.01 36.28
C ILE A 60 10.30 -20.42 35.02
N ARG A 61 11.00 -21.57 35.06
CA ARG A 61 11.74 -22.08 33.88
C ARG A 61 10.83 -22.33 32.68
N VAL A 62 9.65 -22.92 32.91
CA VAL A 62 8.64 -23.16 31.86
C VAL A 62 8.10 -21.85 31.30
N ILE A 63 7.83 -20.87 32.17
CA ILE A 63 7.37 -19.53 31.78
C ILE A 63 8.43 -18.80 30.95
N ASP A 64 9.69 -18.80 31.38
CA ASP A 64 10.79 -18.17 30.65
C ASP A 64 10.92 -18.75 29.24
N LYS A 65 10.80 -20.08 29.12
CA LYS A 65 10.82 -20.72 27.81
C LYS A 65 9.66 -20.28 26.94
N ALA A 66 8.45 -20.25 27.49
CA ALA A 66 7.28 -19.78 26.75
C ALA A 66 7.39 -18.31 26.33
N LEU A 67 7.97 -17.45 27.17
CA LEU A 67 8.23 -16.05 26.85
C LEU A 67 9.25 -15.91 25.72
N GLU A 68 10.33 -16.68 25.75
CA GLU A 68 11.31 -16.73 24.65
C GLU A 68 10.63 -17.13 23.33
N GLU A 69 9.79 -18.14 23.36
CA GLU A 69 9.02 -18.61 22.20
C GLU A 69 8.10 -17.52 21.63
N ILE A 70 7.37 -16.81 22.49
CA ILE A 70 6.50 -15.69 22.09
C ILE A 70 7.32 -14.52 21.54
N ASN A 71 8.43 -14.17 22.20
CA ASN A 71 9.28 -13.06 21.77
C ASN A 71 9.95 -13.35 20.43
N SER A 72 10.43 -14.57 20.21
CA SER A 72 10.95 -15.01 18.91
C SER A 72 9.90 -14.89 17.82
N PHE A 73 8.67 -15.32 18.11
CA PHE A 73 7.56 -15.21 17.18
C PHE A 73 7.19 -13.75 16.85
N ARG A 74 7.08 -12.89 17.88
CA ARG A 74 6.87 -11.44 17.70
C ARG A 74 7.98 -10.80 16.88
N GLY A 75 9.24 -11.18 17.12
CA GLY A 75 10.38 -10.72 16.34
C GLY A 75 10.28 -11.12 14.87
N ARG A 76 9.91 -12.37 14.57
CA ARG A 76 9.66 -12.84 13.20
C ARG A 76 8.51 -12.10 12.53
N MET A 77 7.41 -11.85 13.23
CA MET A 77 6.29 -11.05 12.72
C MET A 77 6.71 -9.60 12.44
N GLY A 78 7.45 -8.98 13.35
CA GLY A 78 7.97 -7.62 13.18
C GLY A 78 8.90 -7.51 11.98
N ALA A 79 9.85 -8.45 11.84
CA ALA A 79 10.74 -8.52 10.69
C ALA A 79 9.97 -8.72 9.37
N PHE A 80 8.95 -9.57 9.38
CA PHE A 80 8.08 -9.76 8.21
C PHE A 80 7.37 -8.47 7.83
N GLN A 81 6.75 -7.78 8.79
CA GLN A 81 6.04 -6.54 8.57
C GLN A 81 6.96 -5.43 8.03
N ALA A 82 8.11 -5.21 8.67
CA ALA A 82 9.07 -4.18 8.27
C ALA A 82 9.70 -4.48 6.90
N ASN A 83 10.09 -5.73 6.63
CA ASN A 83 10.78 -6.04 5.37
C ASN A 83 9.84 -6.19 4.19
N ASN A 84 8.59 -6.63 4.40
CA ASN A 84 7.69 -6.99 3.32
C ASN A 84 6.50 -6.06 3.17
N LEU A 85 5.76 -5.79 4.25
CA LEU A 85 4.55 -4.95 4.16
C LEU A 85 4.94 -3.48 3.97
N GLU A 86 5.97 -3.01 4.66
CA GLU A 86 6.45 -1.64 4.50
C GLU A 86 7.13 -1.41 3.14
N SER A 87 7.93 -2.38 2.66
CA SER A 87 8.51 -2.30 1.32
C SER A 87 7.42 -2.31 0.24
N ASN A 88 6.44 -3.23 0.32
CA ASN A 88 5.32 -3.27 -0.61
C ASN A 88 4.50 -1.97 -0.59
N LEU A 89 4.24 -1.41 0.60
CA LEU A 89 3.58 -0.12 0.73
C LEU A 89 4.39 1.01 0.06
N SER A 90 5.71 1.02 0.23
CA SER A 90 6.57 2.00 -0.43
C SER A 90 6.51 1.85 -1.95
N TYR A 91 6.58 0.62 -2.47
CA TYR A 91 6.43 0.35 -3.90
C TYR A 91 5.09 0.83 -4.43
N LEU A 92 3.99 0.53 -3.74
CA LEU A 92 2.65 0.97 -4.13
C LEU A 92 2.51 2.50 -4.11
N ARG A 93 3.16 3.19 -3.17
CA ARG A 93 3.19 4.67 -3.14
C ARG A 93 3.90 5.24 -4.35
N THR A 94 5.08 4.74 -4.68
CA THR A 94 5.83 5.18 -5.88
C THR A 94 5.07 4.85 -7.16
N ALA A 95 4.47 3.66 -7.26
CA ALA A 95 3.64 3.29 -8.41
C ALA A 95 2.44 4.24 -8.56
N ARG A 96 1.77 4.58 -7.46
CA ARG A 96 0.67 5.54 -7.45
C ARG A 96 1.12 6.94 -7.89
N GLU A 97 2.26 7.41 -7.41
CA GLU A 97 2.81 8.72 -7.81
C GLU A 97 3.12 8.77 -9.31
N ASN A 98 3.72 7.71 -9.85
CA ASN A 98 3.99 7.60 -11.29
C ASN A 98 2.71 7.59 -12.14
N VAL A 99 1.67 6.89 -11.68
CA VAL A 99 0.36 6.84 -12.36
C VAL A 99 -0.32 8.22 -12.34
N ILE A 100 -0.35 8.89 -11.19
CA ILE A 100 -0.92 10.24 -11.07
C ILE A 100 -0.16 11.25 -11.94
N GLY A 101 1.18 11.17 -11.97
CA GLY A 101 2.00 12.00 -12.84
C GLY A 101 1.69 11.77 -14.32
N SER A 102 1.56 10.50 -14.72
CA SER A 102 1.17 10.14 -16.09
C SER A 102 -0.24 10.62 -16.45
N GLU A 103 -1.19 10.47 -15.54
CA GLU A 103 -2.57 10.96 -15.69
C GLU A 103 -2.60 12.50 -15.83
N SER A 104 -1.81 13.22 -15.03
CA SER A 104 -1.70 14.68 -15.12
C SER A 104 -1.19 15.12 -16.50
N VAL A 105 -0.16 14.47 -17.03
CA VAL A 105 0.39 14.78 -18.36
C VAL A 105 -0.66 14.56 -19.45
N VAL A 106 -1.41 13.46 -19.39
CA VAL A 106 -2.49 13.19 -20.35
C VAL A 106 -3.58 14.25 -20.25
N ARG A 107 -4.05 14.54 -19.03
CA ARG A 107 -5.10 15.55 -18.80
C ARG A 107 -4.69 16.95 -19.26
N ASP A 108 -3.44 17.32 -19.00
CA ASP A 108 -2.92 18.64 -19.39
C ASP A 108 -2.71 18.72 -20.91
N ALA A 109 -2.32 17.64 -21.58
CA ALA A 109 -2.26 17.57 -23.04
C ALA A 109 -3.65 17.72 -23.67
N ASP A 110 -4.66 17.05 -23.12
CA ASP A 110 -6.06 17.16 -23.57
C ASP A 110 -6.60 18.58 -23.33
N MET A 111 -6.33 19.19 -22.16
CA MET A 111 -6.68 20.59 -21.89
C MET A 111 -5.99 21.55 -22.85
N ALA A 112 -4.70 21.34 -23.16
CA ALA A 112 -3.98 22.17 -24.12
C ALA A 112 -4.60 22.06 -25.52
N GLY A 113 -5.01 20.86 -25.94
CA GLY A 113 -5.74 20.63 -27.19
C GLY A 113 -7.07 21.41 -27.25
N GLU A 114 -7.89 21.29 -26.20
CA GLU A 114 -9.18 21.98 -26.12
C GLU A 114 -9.00 23.51 -26.06
N MET A 115 -8.03 24.00 -25.30
CA MET A 115 -7.70 25.43 -25.23
C MET A 115 -7.19 25.98 -26.57
N MET A 116 -6.40 25.22 -27.33
CA MET A 116 -6.01 25.60 -28.68
C MET A 116 -7.21 25.67 -29.62
N GLN A 117 -8.13 24.70 -29.56
CA GLN A 117 -9.33 24.69 -30.39
C GLN A 117 -10.27 25.85 -30.01
N PHE A 118 -10.48 26.10 -28.72
CA PHE A 118 -11.22 27.24 -28.21
C PHE A 118 -10.63 28.57 -28.69
N THR A 119 -9.31 28.75 -28.54
CA THR A 119 -8.60 29.96 -28.98
C THR A 119 -8.69 30.14 -30.49
N ARG A 120 -8.54 29.07 -31.27
CA ARG A 120 -8.71 29.10 -32.74
C ARG A 120 -10.13 29.53 -33.12
N ASN A 121 -11.14 28.98 -32.47
CA ASN A 121 -12.54 29.35 -32.70
C ASN A 121 -12.78 30.82 -32.35
N GLN A 122 -12.23 31.31 -31.24
CA GLN A 122 -12.32 32.71 -30.84
C GLN A 122 -11.63 33.65 -31.84
N ILE A 123 -10.46 33.28 -32.36
CA ILE A 123 -9.79 34.04 -33.41
C ILE A 123 -10.65 34.05 -34.68
N MET A 124 -11.20 32.90 -35.09
CA MET A 124 -12.08 32.83 -36.26
C MET A 124 -13.34 33.70 -36.13
N THR A 125 -13.99 33.72 -34.96
CA THR A 125 -15.17 34.58 -34.75
C THR A 125 -14.80 36.06 -34.81
N GLN A 126 -13.70 36.48 -34.17
CA GLN A 126 -13.22 37.86 -34.25
C GLN A 126 -12.79 38.25 -35.66
N SER A 127 -12.08 37.37 -36.39
CA SER A 127 -11.73 37.58 -37.80
C SER A 127 -12.97 37.67 -38.70
N SER A 128 -14.00 36.86 -38.45
CA SER A 128 -15.25 36.92 -39.21
C SER A 128 -15.98 38.24 -39.00
N ILE A 129 -16.01 38.76 -37.76
CA ILE A 129 -16.58 40.07 -37.44
C ILE A 129 -15.78 41.19 -38.12
N ALA A 130 -14.44 41.15 -38.04
CA ALA A 130 -13.57 42.13 -38.68
C ALA A 130 -13.68 42.08 -40.22
N MET A 131 -13.79 40.88 -40.81
CA MET A 131 -14.02 40.70 -42.25
C MET A 131 -15.39 41.19 -42.68
N LEU A 132 -16.45 40.95 -41.90
CA LEU A 132 -17.78 41.52 -42.16
C LEU A 132 -17.75 43.05 -42.10
N ALA A 133 -17.03 43.63 -41.13
CA ALA A 133 -16.87 45.08 -41.03
C ALA A 133 -16.11 45.64 -42.25
N GLN A 134 -15.03 44.98 -42.69
CA GLN A 134 -14.26 45.36 -43.89
C GLN A 134 -15.09 45.22 -45.17
N ALA A 135 -15.85 44.12 -45.32
CA ALA A 135 -16.72 43.87 -46.45
C ALA A 135 -17.88 44.86 -46.54
N ASN A 136 -18.38 45.37 -45.39
CA ASN A 136 -19.40 46.41 -45.37
C ASN A 136 -18.86 47.83 -45.69
N GLN A 137 -17.54 48.06 -45.60
CA GLN A 137 -16.93 49.34 -46.00
C GLN A 137 -16.55 49.42 -47.49
N ALA A 138 -16.37 48.27 -48.16
CA ALA A 138 -16.07 48.26 -49.58
C ALA A 138 -17.20 48.85 -50.47
N PRO A 139 -18.50 48.59 -50.23
CA PRO A 139 -19.60 49.17 -51.01
C PRO A 139 -19.73 50.69 -50.86
N THR A 140 -19.49 51.24 -49.66
CA THR A 140 -19.57 52.69 -49.40
C THR A 140 -18.44 53.47 -50.07
N ALA A 141 -17.24 52.88 -50.15
CA ALA A 141 -16.15 53.45 -50.93
C ALA A 141 -16.46 53.50 -52.43
N VAL A 142 -17.18 52.49 -52.96
CA VAL A 142 -17.60 52.45 -54.36
C VAL A 142 -18.74 53.43 -54.63
N MET A 143 -19.72 53.59 -53.72
CA MET A 143 -20.79 54.60 -53.90
C MET A 143 -20.26 56.04 -53.97
N ASN A 144 -19.18 56.37 -53.26
CA ASN A 144 -18.53 57.68 -53.36
C ASN A 144 -17.76 57.90 -54.67
N LEU A 145 -17.55 56.87 -55.48
CA LEU A 145 -16.89 56.95 -56.79
C LEU A 145 -17.88 57.00 -57.97
N ILE A 146 -19.18 56.77 -57.73
CA ILE A 146 -20.24 56.80 -58.76
C ILE A 146 -21.32 57.86 -58.51
N GLY A 147 -21.23 58.62 -57.40
CA GLY A 147 -22.04 59.81 -57.12
C GLY A 147 -21.21 61.08 -57.29
#